data_AF-A0A0G1VRT8-F1
#
_entry.id   AF-A0A0G1VRT8-F1
#
_cell.length_a   1.000
_cell.length_b   1.000
_cell.length_c   1.000
_cell.angle_alpha   90.00
_cell.angle_beta   90.00
_cell.angle_gamma   90.00
#
_symmetry.space_group_name_H-M   'P 1'
#
loop_
_entity.id
_entity.type
_entity.pdbx_description
1 polymer ?
#
loop_
_entity_poly.entity_id
_entity_poly.type
_entity_poly.pdbx_seq_one_letter_code
_entity_poly.pdbx_strand_id
1 'polypeptide(L)'
;MRVLMFGWEFPPDNSGGLGTACLGLTKALVRQGTDVTFVLPFRPSSLPSFMRLLSSDLADVEFKTIYSPLTAYISAAAYQRITKRDTGGVYAPSLIEEVLR
;
A
#
# COMPACT_ATOMS: atom_id res chain seq x y z
N MET A 1 22.50 -10.51 9.49
CA MET A 1 21.15 -10.81 8.92
C MET A 1 20.74 -9.64 8.05
N ARG A 2 20.01 -9.87 6.95
CA ARG A 2 19.49 -8.81 6.07
C ARG A 2 17.97 -8.81 6.10
N VAL A 3 17.36 -7.63 6.21
CA VAL A 3 15.90 -7.47 6.28
C VAL A 3 15.46 -6.45 5.24
N LEU A 4 14.45 -6.83 4.46
CA LEU A 4 13.74 -5.95 3.54
C LEU A 4 12.37 -5.61 4.16
N MET A 5 12.11 -4.33 4.37
CA MET A 5 10.87 -3.81 4.94
C MET A 5 10.11 -3.02 3.89
N PHE A 6 8.81 -3.26 3.78
CA PHE A 6 7.91 -2.44 2.98
C PHE A 6 7.01 -1.66 3.92
N GLY A 7 6.83 -0.37 3.66
CA GLY A 7 5.96 0.47 4.46
C GLY A 7 5.36 1.62 3.65
N TRP A 8 4.40 2.29 4.27
CA TRP A 8 3.69 3.44 3.70
C TRP A 8 3.99 4.75 4.45
N GLU A 9 4.72 4.67 5.56
CA GLU A 9 5.00 5.78 6.46
C GLU A 9 6.43 5.64 7.00
N PHE A 10 7.23 6.71 6.92
CA PHE A 10 8.54 6.75 7.58
C PHE A 10 8.96 8.20 7.83
N PRO A 11 9.30 8.57 9.08
CA PRO A 11 9.62 9.96 9.41
C PRO A 11 10.77 10.54 8.57
N PRO A 12 10.66 11.81 8.16
CA PRO A 12 9.64 12.80 8.56
C PRO A 12 8.32 12.71 7.78
N ASP A 13 8.25 11.94 6.70
CA ASP A 13 7.08 11.89 5.83
C ASP A 13 6.00 10.95 6.40
N ASN A 14 4.74 11.42 6.38
CA ASN A 14 3.58 10.65 6.85
C ASN A 14 3.81 10.05 8.24
N SER A 15 4.30 10.86 9.19
CA SER A 15 4.74 10.41 10.52
C SER A 15 3.58 10.14 11.49
N GLY A 16 2.69 9.21 11.15
CA GLY A 16 1.66 8.70 12.06
C GLY A 16 2.22 7.72 13.10
N GLY A 17 1.32 7.00 13.78
CA GLY A 17 1.71 5.96 14.73
C GLY A 17 2.50 4.82 14.07
N LEU A 18 2.15 4.48 12.82
CA LEU A 18 2.86 3.45 12.05
C LEU A 18 4.28 3.91 11.72
N GLY A 19 4.45 5.11 11.17
CA GLY A 19 5.79 5.65 10.87
C GLY A 19 6.71 5.70 12.09
N THR A 20 6.17 6.12 13.25
CA THR A 20 6.94 6.16 14.51
C THR A 20 7.38 4.77 14.97
N ALA A 21 6.49 3.77 14.88
CA ALA A 21 6.82 2.38 15.20
C ALA A 21 7.88 1.81 14.23
N CYS A 22 7.75 2.07 12.93
CA CYS A 22 8.73 1.68 11.91
C CYS A 22 10.11 2.29 12.18
N LEU A 23 10.18 3.56 12.60
CA LEU A 23 11.44 4.21 12.99
C LEU A 23 12.08 3.55 14.21
N GLY A 24 11.29 3.24 15.25
CA GLY A 24 11.78 2.55 16.44
C GLY A 24 12.32 1.17 16.12
N LEU A 25 11.56 0.40 15.34
CA LEU A 25 11.92 -0.96 14.93
C LEU A 25 13.19 -1.00 14.08
N THR A 26 13.30 -0.16 13.06
CA THR A 26 14.49 -0.09 12.20
C THR A 26 15.74 0.30 12.98
N LYS A 27 15.65 1.28 13.89
CA LYS A 27 16.75 1.64 14.80
C LYS A 27 17.16 0.49 15.72
N ALA A 28 16.19 -0.24 16.28
CA ALA A 28 16.49 -1.38 17.14
C ALA A 28 17.18 -2.52 16.37
N LEU A 29 16.71 -2.84 15.16
CA LEU A 29 17.31 -3.88 14.30
C LEU A 29 18.74 -3.52 13.88
N VAL A 30 18.97 -2.28 13.46
CA VAL A 30 20.30 -1.81 13.07
C VAL A 30 21.28 -1.85 14.24
N ARG A 31 20.85 -1.48 15.46
CA ARG A 31 21.67 -1.60 16.67
C ARG A 31 22.07 -3.05 17.00
N GLN A 32 21.27 -4.02 16.58
CA GLN A 32 21.59 -5.45 16.71
C GLN A 32 22.45 -5.99 15.54
N GLY A 33 22.97 -5.11 14.68
CA GLY A 33 23.81 -5.49 13.54
C GLY A 33 23.03 -6.03 12.34
N THR A 34 21.72 -5.75 12.25
CA THR A 34 20.91 -6.11 11.08
C THR A 34 21.07 -5.07 9.98
N ASP A 35 21.33 -5.53 8.77
CA ASP A 35 21.35 -4.69 7.57
C ASP A 35 19.91 -4.53 7.05
N VAL A 36 19.37 -3.32 7.18
CA VAL A 36 17.97 -3.00 6.89
C VAL A 36 17.86 -2.19 5.60
N THR A 37 17.03 -2.68 4.68
CA THR A 37 16.54 -1.91 3.54
C THR A 37 15.05 -1.67 3.70
N PHE A 38 14.63 -0.42 3.69
CA PHE A 38 13.23 -0.02 3.78
C PHE A 38 12.78 0.55 2.43
N VAL A 39 11.61 0.13 1.94
CA VAL A 39 11.04 0.59 0.67
C VAL A 39 9.76 1.37 0.92
N LEU A 40 9.70 2.58 0.37
CA LEU A 40 8.52 3.44 0.36
C LEU A 40 7.95 3.57 -1.07
N PRO A 41 6.62 3.70 -1.22
CA PRO A 41 5.96 3.86 -2.52
C PRO A 41 6.03 5.28 -3.09
N PHE A 42 6.67 6.20 -2.36
CA PHE A 42 6.88 7.59 -2.75
C PHE A 42 8.34 7.96 -2.52
N ARG A 43 8.78 9.07 -3.12
CA ARG A 43 10.12 9.61 -2.88
C ARG A 43 10.17 10.20 -1.47
N PRO A 44 11.04 9.69 -0.58
CA PRO A 44 11.20 10.29 0.74
C PRO A 44 11.85 11.67 0.62
N SER A 45 11.45 12.60 1.47
CA SER A 45 12.02 13.95 1.56
C SER A 45 13.43 13.95 2.15
N SER A 46 13.78 12.93 2.93
CA SER A 46 15.10 12.78 3.53
C SER A 46 15.53 11.32 3.65
N LEU A 47 16.84 11.09 3.65
CA LEU A 47 17.43 9.76 3.76
C LEU A 47 18.10 9.61 5.14
N PRO A 48 17.72 8.60 5.94
CA PRO A 48 18.38 8.33 7.20
C PRO A 48 19.79 7.74 6.98
N SER A 49 20.74 8.09 7.85
CA SER A 49 22.13 7.63 7.73
C SER A 49 22.37 6.19 8.18
N PHE A 50 21.43 5.60 8.94
CA PHE A 50 21.61 4.31 9.62
C PHE A 50 21.01 3.12 8.86
N MET A 51 20.31 3.34 7.76
CA MET A 51 19.70 2.26 6.96
C MET A 51 19.59 2.67 5.48
N ARG A 52 19.33 1.71 4.61
CA ARG A 52 19.03 2.00 3.20
C ARG A 52 17.54 2.29 3.06
N LEU A 53 17.19 3.49 2.59
CA LEU A 53 15.81 3.85 2.24
C LEU A 53 15.69 3.94 0.72
N LEU A 54 14.79 3.15 0.14
CA LEU A 54 14.50 3.11 -1.29
C LEU A 54 13.09 3.62 -1.55
N SER A 55 12.91 4.19 -2.74
CA SER A 55 11.60 4.55 -3.27
C SER A 55 11.25 3.63 -4.43
N SER A 56 10.01 3.16 -4.49
CA SER A 56 9.45 2.48 -5.66
C SER A 56 8.59 3.41 -6.51
N ASP A 57 8.95 4.69 -6.56
CA ASP A 57 8.35 5.67 -7.48
C ASP A 57 8.38 5.12 -8.91
N LEU A 58 7.18 4.98 -9.50
CA LEU A 58 6.91 4.25 -10.72
C LEU A 58 7.32 5.11 -11.93
N ALA A 59 8.62 5.19 -12.22
CA ALA A 59 9.10 5.92 -13.40
C ALA A 59 8.74 5.22 -14.72
N ASP A 60 8.64 3.87 -14.72
CA ASP A 60 8.44 3.05 -15.92
C ASP A 60 7.26 2.05 -15.76
N VAL A 61 6.06 2.56 -15.48
CA VAL A 61 4.85 1.72 -15.41
C VAL A 61 3.81 2.18 -16.42
N GLU A 62 3.40 1.26 -17.30
CA GLU A 62 2.27 1.45 -18.20
C GLU A 62 0.96 1.17 -17.45
N PHE A 63 0.17 2.21 -17.23
CA PHE A 63 -1.15 2.05 -16.62
C PHE A 63 -2.20 1.74 -17.68
N LYS A 64 -2.88 0.60 -17.53
CA LYS A 64 -4.08 0.26 -18.30
C LYS A 64 -5.32 0.47 -17.42
N THR A 65 -6.02 1.56 -17.66
CA THR A 65 -7.23 1.89 -16.91
C THR A 65 -8.42 1.16 -17.51
N ILE A 66 -9.19 0.47 -16.67
CA ILE A 66 -10.46 -0.16 -17.03
C ILE A 66 -11.56 0.61 -16.30
N TYR A 67 -12.61 0.99 -17.03
CA TYR A 67 -13.80 1.57 -16.42
C TYR A 67 -14.48 0.50 -15.56
N SER A 68 -14.27 0.59 -14.25
CA SER A 68 -14.82 -0.34 -13.27
C SER A 68 -15.63 0.43 -12.23
N PRO A 69 -16.85 -0.04 -11.90
CA PRO A 69 -17.60 0.45 -10.75
C PRO A 69 -16.95 0.14 -9.40
N LEU A 70 -15.92 -0.73 -9.36
CA LEU A 70 -15.30 -1.16 -8.12
C LEU A 70 -14.41 -0.06 -7.54
N THR A 71 -14.67 0.28 -6.29
CA THR A 71 -13.86 1.20 -5.50
C THR A 71 -13.33 0.51 -4.25
N ALA A 72 -12.17 0.97 -3.77
CA ALA A 72 -11.60 0.44 -2.54
C ALA A 72 -12.55 0.68 -1.36
N TYR A 73 -12.63 -0.31 -0.46
CA TYR A 73 -13.46 -0.27 0.76
C TYR A 73 -14.95 -0.02 0.50
N ILE A 74 -15.47 -0.44 -0.65
CA ILE A 74 -16.90 -0.37 -0.94
C ILE A 74 -17.70 -1.22 0.04
N SER A 75 -18.77 -0.66 0.60
CA SER A 75 -19.70 -1.43 1.45
C SER A 75 -20.62 -2.32 0.60
N ALA A 76 -21.12 -3.41 1.17
CA ALA A 76 -22.07 -4.29 0.49
C ALA A 76 -23.31 -3.53 -0.04
N ALA A 77 -23.83 -2.59 0.75
CA ALA A 77 -24.96 -1.75 0.35
C ALA A 77 -24.59 -0.78 -0.80
N ALA A 78 -23.38 -0.22 -0.81
CA ALA A 78 -22.93 0.63 -1.90
C ALA A 78 -22.72 -0.20 -3.18
N TYR A 79 -22.10 -1.37 -3.09
CA TYR A 79 -21.89 -2.28 -4.22
C TYR A 79 -23.21 -2.64 -4.91
N GLN A 80 -24.22 -3.06 -4.14
CA GLN A 80 -25.55 -3.38 -4.69
C GLN A 80 -26.22 -2.21 -5.42
N ARG A 81 -25.98 -0.96 -5.00
CA ARG A 81 -26.51 0.22 -5.72
C ARG A 81 -25.82 0.42 -7.04
N ILE A 82 -24.53 0.10 -7.13
CA ILE A 82 -23.76 0.26 -8.35
C ILE A 82 -24.08 -0.87 -9.34
N THR A 83 -24.13 -2.12 -8.89
CA THR A 83 -24.46 -3.27 -9.77
C THR A 83 -25.88 -3.22 -10.30
N LYS A 84 -26.85 -2.67 -9.54
CA LYS A 84 -28.20 -2.38 -10.06
C LYS A 84 -28.23 -1.41 -11.24
N ARG A 85 -27.19 -0.59 -11.41
CA ARG A 85 -27.07 0.36 -12.53
C ARG A 85 -26.22 -0.20 -13.67
N ASP A 86 -25.48 -1.26 -13.43
CA ASP A 86 -24.69 -1.92 -14.46
C ASP A 86 -25.58 -2.87 -15.26
N THR A 87 -25.65 -2.65 -16.57
CA THR A 87 -26.43 -3.47 -17.52
C THR A 87 -25.56 -4.50 -18.24
N GLY A 88 -24.25 -4.51 -18.00
CA GLY A 88 -23.28 -5.34 -18.73
C GLY A 88 -23.18 -6.79 -18.25
N GLY A 89 -23.76 -7.14 -17.10
CA GLY A 89 -23.73 -8.51 -16.56
C GLY A 89 -22.32 -9.03 -16.20
N VAL A 90 -21.34 -8.12 -16.09
CA VAL A 90 -19.95 -8.46 -15.78
C VAL A 90 -19.81 -8.82 -14.30
N TYR A 91 -20.46 -8.04 -13.43
CA TYR A 91 -20.42 -8.18 -11.97
C TYR A 91 -21.59 -8.99 -11.41
N ALA A 92 -21.36 -9.70 -10.32
CA ALA A 92 -22.38 -10.43 -9.59
C ALA A 92 -23.36 -9.49 -8.84
N PRO A 93 -24.56 -9.96 -8.49
CA PRO A 93 -25.54 -9.17 -7.73
C PRO A 93 -25.06 -8.70 -6.35
N SER A 94 -24.13 -9.42 -5.71
CA SER A 94 -23.62 -9.11 -4.38
C SER A 94 -22.09 -9.34 -4.26
N LEU A 95 -21.45 -8.67 -3.30
CA LEU A 95 -20.01 -8.86 -3.04
C LEU A 95 -19.67 -10.32 -2.69
N ILE A 96 -20.56 -11.01 -1.97
CA ILE A 96 -20.35 -12.41 -1.60
C ILE A 96 -20.42 -13.30 -2.85
N GLU A 97 -21.41 -13.09 -3.71
CA GLU A 97 -21.52 -13.83 -4.97
C GLU A 97 -20.33 -13.55 -5.91
N GLU A 98 -19.79 -12.33 -5.92
CA GLU A 98 -18.59 -11.98 -6.70
C GLU A 98 -17.36 -12.76 -6.22
N VAL A 99 -17.19 -12.92 -4.90
CA VAL A 99 -16.06 -13.67 -4.31
C VAL A 99 -16.22 -15.19 -4.50
N LEU A 100 -17.46 -15.69 -4.56
CA LEU A 100 -17.76 -17.11 -4.67
C LEU A 100 -17.83 -17.64 -6.12
N ARG A 101 -17.68 -16.76 -7.12
CA ARG A 101 -17.69 -17.11 -8.54
C ARG A 101 -16.38 -17.73 -8.99
#